data_AF-A0A564G274-F1
#
_entry.id   AF-A0A564G274-F1
#
_cell.length_a   1.000
_cell.length_b   1.000
_cell.length_c   1.000
_cell.angle_alpha   90.00
_cell.angle_beta   90.00
_cell.angle_gamma   90.00
#
_symmetry.space_group_name_H-M   'P 1'
#
loop_
_entity.id
_entity.type
_entity.pdbx_description
1 polymer ?
#
loop_
_entity_poly.entity_id
_entity_poly.type
_entity_poly.pdbx_seq_one_letter_code
_entity_poly.pdbx_strand_id
1 'polypeptide(L)'
;MRPGSETLPGPSPTRRIRLSARETFHIEILGLDPDPVLSRVSVRVEDLAAAEERALRLFARARAPQRGGAPAEAVRVIDGAGREVFFRSRFDDGA
;
A
#
# COMPACT_ATOMS: atom_id res chain seq x y z
N MET A 1 -5.06 41.37 -48.02
CA MET A 1 -3.89 40.48 -47.83
C MET A 1 -3.55 40.47 -46.34
N ARG A 2 -3.59 39.30 -45.69
CA ARG A 2 -3.28 39.00 -44.26
C ARG A 2 -1.80 38.56 -44.13
N PRO A 3 -1.13 38.45 -42.95
CA PRO A 3 -1.66 38.07 -41.61
C PRO A 3 -1.17 38.97 -40.45
N GLY A 4 -1.81 39.05 -39.29
CA GLY A 4 -2.24 37.98 -38.39
C GLY A 4 -1.37 38.08 -37.13
N SER A 5 -1.70 39.02 -36.23
CA SER A 5 -1.08 39.16 -34.91
C SER A 5 -1.64 38.06 -33.99
N GLU A 6 -1.07 36.87 -34.13
CA GLU A 6 -1.30 35.73 -33.27
C GLU A 6 -0.50 35.96 -31.97
N THR A 7 -1.18 36.55 -30.98
CA THR A 7 -0.70 36.52 -29.60
C THR A 7 -0.72 35.07 -29.15
N LEU A 8 0.44 34.41 -29.20
CA LEU A 8 0.64 33.08 -28.64
C LEU A 8 0.28 33.10 -27.15
N PRO A 9 -0.67 32.29 -26.67
CA PRO A 9 -0.81 32.08 -25.24
C PRO A 9 0.48 31.40 -24.75
N GLY A 10 1.08 31.98 -23.70
CA GLY A 10 2.30 31.45 -23.08
C GLY A 10 2.19 29.97 -22.73
N PRO A 11 3.32 29.27 -22.56
CA PRO A 11 3.31 27.84 -22.32
C PRO A 11 2.43 27.57 -21.10
N SER A 12 1.36 26.80 -21.33
CA SER A 12 0.55 26.24 -20.25
C SER A 12 1.52 25.62 -19.23
N PRO A 13 1.34 25.84 -17.91
CA PRO A 13 2.13 25.12 -16.95
C PRO A 13 1.84 23.64 -17.22
N THR A 14 2.81 22.97 -17.85
CA THR A 14 2.83 21.52 -17.99
C THR A 14 2.47 21.03 -16.61
N ARG A 15 1.31 20.36 -16.53
CA ARG A 15 0.83 19.69 -15.34
C ARG A 15 1.98 18.81 -14.92
N ARG A 16 2.83 19.34 -14.03
CA ARG A 16 4.01 18.67 -13.55
C ARG A 16 3.40 17.57 -12.73
N ILE A 17 3.28 16.40 -13.35
CA ILE A 17 3.01 15.15 -12.66
C ILE A 17 4.17 15.12 -11.68
N ARG A 18 3.93 15.59 -10.45
CA ARG A 18 4.75 15.18 -9.34
C ARG A 18 4.49 13.69 -9.30
N LEU A 19 5.38 12.96 -9.95
CA LEU A 19 5.69 11.60 -9.59
C LEU A 19 6.19 11.73 -8.16
N SER A 20 5.28 11.92 -7.19
CA SER A 20 5.59 11.60 -5.80
C SER A 20 6.19 10.21 -5.88
N ALA A 21 7.40 10.06 -5.34
CA ALA A 21 8.14 8.81 -5.42
C ALA A 21 7.38 7.75 -4.62
N ARG A 22 6.32 7.20 -5.22
CA ARG A 22 5.49 6.19 -4.59
C ARG A 22 6.31 4.92 -4.54
N GLU A 23 6.78 4.60 -3.36
CA GLU A 23 7.46 3.35 -3.07
C GLU A 23 6.46 2.20 -3.11
N THR A 24 6.94 1.02 -3.48
CA THR A 24 6.13 -0.19 -3.52
C THR A 24 6.37 -0.98 -2.25
N PHE A 25 5.30 -1.27 -1.53
CA PHE A 25 5.31 -2.13 -0.35
C PHE A 25 4.48 -3.37 -0.63
N HIS A 26 4.88 -4.50 -0.08
CA HIS A 26 4.14 -5.75 -0.10
C HIS A 26 3.59 -6.03 1.28
N ILE A 27 2.27 -6.08 1.40
CA ILE A 27 1.59 -6.45 2.62
C ILE A 27 1.27 -7.94 2.54
N GLU A 28 1.70 -8.70 3.54
CA GLU A 28 1.44 -10.13 3.64
C GLU A 28 0.61 -10.42 4.88
N ILE A 29 -0.55 -11.05 4.67
CA ILE A 29 -1.42 -11.56 5.73
C ILE A 29 -1.05 -13.02 5.96
N LEU A 30 -0.72 -13.36 7.19
CA LEU A 30 -0.23 -14.67 7.59
C LEU A 30 -1.34 -15.43 8.34
N GLY A 31 -1.48 -16.72 8.04
CA GLY A 31 -2.44 -17.62 8.68
C GLY A 31 -1.84 -18.41 9.82
N LEU A 32 -2.55 -19.46 10.24
CA LEU A 32 -2.08 -20.40 11.25
C LEU A 32 -0.89 -21.21 10.71
N ASP A 33 0.25 -21.10 11.38
CA ASP A 33 1.45 -21.89 11.12
C ASP A 33 1.12 -23.41 11.12
N PRO A 34 1.65 -24.25 10.20
CA PRO A 34 2.89 -24.03 9.45
C PRO A 34 2.75 -23.73 7.94
N ASP A 35 1.70 -23.04 7.43
CA ASP A 35 1.66 -22.50 6.04
C ASP A 35 0.35 -21.73 5.74
N PRO A 36 0.22 -20.89 4.68
CA PRO A 36 1.13 -20.00 3.97
C PRO A 36 0.71 -18.51 4.18
N VAL A 37 1.36 -17.58 3.47
CA VAL A 37 0.79 -16.23 3.25
C VAL A 37 -0.63 -16.37 2.69
N LEU A 38 -1.65 -16.08 3.51
CA LEU A 38 -3.07 -16.16 3.13
C LEU A 38 -3.40 -15.17 2.03
N SER A 39 -2.77 -14.00 2.07
CA SER A 39 -2.95 -12.95 1.07
C SER A 39 -1.72 -12.08 0.98
N ARG A 40 -1.32 -11.76 -0.24
CA ARG A 40 -0.28 -10.78 -0.53
C ARG A 40 -0.85 -9.67 -1.38
N VAL A 41 -0.64 -8.42 -0.95
CA VAL A 41 -1.11 -7.22 -1.65
C VAL A 41 0.05 -6.26 -1.82
N SER A 42 0.36 -5.92 -3.06
CA SER A 42 1.32 -4.87 -3.38
C SER A 42 0.61 -3.52 -3.40
N VAL A 43 1.09 -2.57 -2.62
CA VAL A 43 0.55 -1.20 -2.56
C VAL A 43 1.64 -0.21 -2.96
N ARG A 44 1.23 0.85 -3.64
CA ARG A 44 2.13 1.94 -4.03
C ARG A 44 1.70 3.20 -3.29
N VAL A 45 2.47 3.59 -2.28
CA VAL A 45 2.14 4.70 -1.38
C VAL A 45 3.31 5.66 -1.27
N GLU A 46 3.05 6.87 -0.79
CA GLU A 46 4.07 7.91 -0.67
C GLU A 46 5.02 7.66 0.51
N ASP A 47 4.55 6.98 1.56
CA ASP A 47 5.29 6.79 2.81
C ASP A 47 4.92 5.47 3.52
N LEU A 48 5.82 4.98 4.38
CA LEU A 48 5.63 3.73 5.15
C LEU A 48 4.36 3.75 6.02
N ALA A 49 4.06 4.87 6.69
CA ALA A 49 2.87 5.00 7.54
C ALA A 49 1.56 4.69 6.78
N ALA A 50 1.47 5.06 5.50
CA ALA A 50 0.32 4.75 4.66
C ALA A 50 0.24 3.26 4.31
N ALA A 51 1.39 2.57 4.19
CA ALA A 51 1.44 1.12 4.01
C ALA A 51 1.02 0.39 5.30
N GLU A 52 1.48 0.87 6.46
CA GLU A 52 1.10 0.33 7.77
C GLU A 52 -0.40 0.46 8.05
N GLU A 53 -0.99 1.65 7.85
CA GLU A 53 -2.45 1.83 8.00
C GLU A 53 -3.23 0.84 7.12
N ARG A 54 -2.76 0.63 5.88
CA ARG A 54 -3.39 -0.31 4.95
C ARG A 54 -3.27 -1.75 5.45
N ALA A 55 -2.10 -2.12 5.97
CA ALA A 55 -1.82 -3.42 6.53
C ALA A 55 -2.72 -3.71 7.74
N LEU A 56 -2.87 -2.75 8.65
CA LEU A 56 -3.75 -2.86 9.81
C LEU A 56 -5.22 -3.03 9.41
N ARG A 57 -5.71 -2.25 8.45
CA ARG A 57 -7.09 -2.39 7.95
C ARG A 57 -7.33 -3.76 7.31
N LEU A 58 -6.38 -4.25 6.51
CA LEU A 58 -6.45 -5.58 5.90
C LEU A 58 -6.45 -6.67 6.97
N PHE A 59 -5.59 -6.54 7.97
CA PHE A 59 -5.50 -7.50 9.08
C PHE A 59 -6.76 -7.53 9.93
N ALA A 60 -7.33 -6.38 10.29
CA ALA A 60 -8.60 -6.30 11.01
C ALA A 60 -9.74 -6.96 10.21
N ARG A 61 -9.79 -6.74 8.90
CA ARG A 61 -10.79 -7.37 8.01
C ARG A 61 -10.57 -8.87 7.84
N ALA A 62 -9.33 -9.33 7.81
CA ALA A 62 -8.98 -10.74 7.67
C ALA A 62 -9.14 -11.51 8.99
N ARG A 63 -9.05 -10.83 10.14
CA ARG A 63 -9.40 -11.37 11.46
C ARG A 63 -10.90 -11.47 11.72
N ALA A 64 -11.70 -10.64 11.05
CA ALA A 64 -13.15 -10.72 11.17
C ALA A 64 -13.62 -12.10 10.67
N PRO A 65 -14.51 -12.81 11.41
CA PRO A 65 -15.02 -14.11 11.01
C PRO A 65 -15.86 -13.98 9.74
N GLN A 66 -15.22 -14.17 8.59
CA GLN A 66 -15.89 -14.31 7.31
C GLN A 66 -16.16 -15.81 7.08
N ARG A 67 -17.35 -16.13 6.58
CA ARG A 67 -17.84 -17.49 6.31
C ARG A 67 -16.75 -18.33 5.61
N GLY A 68 -16.08 -19.21 6.36
CA GLY A 68 -15.26 -20.31 5.82
C GLY A 68 -13.75 -20.11 5.66
N GLY A 69 -13.15 -18.99 6.08
CA GLY A 69 -11.69 -18.78 6.00
C GLY A 69 -10.96 -19.02 7.32
N ALA A 70 -9.71 -19.51 7.26
CA ALA A 70 -8.82 -19.53 8.43
C ALA A 70 -8.53 -18.09 8.89
N PRO A 71 -8.60 -17.81 10.20
CA PRO A 71 -8.38 -16.45 10.70
C PRO A 71 -6.94 -16.00 10.41
N ALA A 72 -6.79 -14.72 10.06
CA ALA A 72 -5.47 -14.11 9.99
C ALA A 72 -4.84 -14.04 11.38
N GLU A 73 -3.61 -14.54 11.51
CA GLU A 73 -2.87 -14.58 12.77
C GLU A 73 -1.87 -13.42 12.87
N ALA A 74 -1.33 -12.97 11.74
CA ALA A 74 -0.40 -11.85 11.68
C ALA A 74 -0.46 -11.10 10.35
N VAL A 75 0.14 -9.92 10.32
CA VAL A 75 0.39 -9.13 9.11
C VAL A 75 1.82 -8.60 9.13
N ARG A 76 2.47 -8.55 7.98
CA ARG A 76 3.74 -7.87 7.80
C ARG A 76 3.77 -7.00 6.57
N VAL A 77 4.62 -5.98 6.58
CA VAL A 77 4.90 -5.11 5.45
C VAL A 77 6.35 -5.29 5.05
N ILE A 78 6.55 -5.53 3.77
CA ILE A 78 7.85 -5.71 3.15
C ILE A 78 8.07 -4.53 2.19
N ASP A 79 9.22 -3.88 2.24
CA ASP A 79 9.57 -2.79 1.31
C ASP A 79 9.91 -3.32 -0.10
N GLY A 80 10.20 -2.40 -1.02
CA GLY A 80 10.61 -2.75 -2.39
C GLY A 80 11.97 -3.45 -2.48
N ALA A 81 12.77 -3.44 -1.41
CA ALA A 81 14.03 -4.14 -1.30
C ALA A 81 13.88 -5.55 -0.69
N GLY A 82 12.66 -5.95 -0.32
CA GLY A 82 12.40 -7.26 0.28
C GLY A 82 12.65 -7.31 1.79
N ARG A 83 12.80 -6.16 2.47
CA ARG A 83 12.99 -6.11 3.92
C ARG A 83 11.65 -5.97 4.63
N GLU A 84 11.48 -6.74 5.70
CA GLU A 84 10.37 -6.53 6.63
C GLU A 84 10.59 -5.22 7.38
N VAL A 85 9.67 -4.27 7.18
CA VAL A 85 9.71 -2.94 7.80
C VAL A 85 8.64 -2.80 8.88
N PHE A 86 7.66 -3.71 8.90
CA PHE A 86 6.61 -3.74 9.91
C PHE A 86 6.10 -5.17 10.07
N PHE A 87 5.80 -5.56 11.31
CA PHE A 87 5.16 -6.83 11.64
C PHE A 87 4.18 -6.59 12.79
N ARG A 88 2.99 -7.20 12.71
CA ARG A 88 2.03 -7.19 13.80
C ARG A 88 1.31 -8.53 13.87
N SER A 89 1.36 -9.15 15.04
CA SER A 89 0.61 -10.37 15.31
C SER A 89 -0.73 -10.08 15.97
N ARG A 90 -1.60 -11.10 16.05
CA ARG A 90 -2.83 -10.99 16.85
C ARG A 90 -2.57 -10.87 18.34
N PHE A 91 -1.37 -11.23 18.80
CA PHE A 91 -0.95 -11.20 20.21
C PHE A 91 -0.47 -9.80 20.63
N ASP A 92 -0.13 -8.92 19.68
CA ASP A 92 0.25 -7.52 19.90
C ASP A 92 -0.92 -6.60 20.30
N ASP A 93 -2.14 -7.11 20.45
CA ASP A 93 -3.32 -6.32 20.82
C ASP A 93 -3.51 -6.14 22.35
N GLY A 94 -2.57 -6.64 23.16
CA GLY A 94 -2.76 -6.79 24.62
C GLY A 94 -1.65 -6.24 25.52
N ALA A 95 -0.93 -5.18 25.11
CA ALA A 95 0.04 -4.48 25.98
C ALA A 95 -0.49 -3.13 26.46
#